data_AF-A0A2P6JM19-F1
#
_entry.id   AF-A0A2P6JM19-F1
#
_cell.length_a   1.000
_cell.length_b   1.000
_cell.length_c   1.000
_cell.angle_alpha   90.00
_cell.angle_beta   90.00
_cell.angle_gamma   90.00
#
_symmetry.space_group_name_H-M   'P 1'
#
loop_
_entity.id
_entity.type
_entity.pdbx_description
1 polymer ?
#
loop_
_entity_poly.entity_id
_entity_poly.type
_entity_poly.pdbx_seq_one_letter_code
_entity_poly.pdbx_strand_id
1 'polypeptide(L)'
;MRILLNGPASPDDYPLAAELLDEQMARGSYLPNYRSPLEINNLRWQGITTKGRLFADELQDKIRRSTWWYRALLALGSFGWWLAGYFTEAALDRLFG
;
A
#
# COMPACT_ATOMS: atom_id res chain seq x y z
N MET A 1 -1.42 3.99 -5.73
CA MET A 1 -0.34 3.65 -6.70
C MET A 1 -0.78 3.68 -8.16
N ARG A 2 -1.95 3.12 -8.53
CA ARG A 2 -2.38 3.05 -9.94
C ARG A 2 -2.46 4.43 -10.63
N ILE A 3 -2.94 5.45 -9.91
CA ILE A 3 -3.11 6.82 -10.42
C ILE A 3 -1.77 7.53 -10.68
N LEU A 4 -0.74 7.26 -9.87
CA LEU A 4 0.61 7.81 -10.07
C LEU A 4 1.26 7.29 -11.36
N LEU A 5 1.06 6.00 -11.66
CA LEU A 5 1.73 5.32 -12.79
C LEU A 5 0.93 5.41 -14.10
N ASN A 6 -0.40 5.29 -14.03
CA ASN A 6 -1.27 5.18 -15.20
C ASN A 6 -2.21 6.38 -15.38
N GLY A 7 -2.18 7.35 -14.47
CA GLY A 7 -3.14 8.46 -14.42
C GLY A 7 -4.50 8.05 -13.82
N PRO A 8 -5.37 9.02 -13.54
CA PRO A 8 -6.72 8.77 -13.05
C PRO A 8 -7.55 8.09 -14.14
N ALA A 9 -8.25 7.01 -13.77
CA ALA A 9 -9.02 6.19 -14.72
C ALA A 9 -10.54 6.36 -14.55
N SER A 10 -10.99 6.83 -13.38
CA SER A 10 -12.39 7.15 -13.06
C SER A 10 -12.48 8.57 -12.47
N PRO A 11 -13.64 9.25 -12.59
CA PRO A 11 -13.90 10.51 -11.87
C PRO A 11 -13.68 10.41 -10.34
N ASP A 12 -13.86 9.23 -9.76
CA ASP A 12 -13.60 8.98 -8.32
C ASP A 12 -12.11 9.13 -7.95
N ASP A 13 -11.22 9.01 -8.93
CA ASP A 13 -9.76 9.16 -8.74
C ASP A 13 -9.31 10.63 -8.81
N TYR A 14 -10.20 11.54 -9.21
CA TYR A 14 -9.84 12.94 -9.45
C TYR A 14 -9.43 13.69 -8.18
N PRO A 15 -10.09 13.52 -7.02
CA PRO A 15 -9.65 14.17 -5.78
C PRO A 15 -8.21 13.82 -5.43
N LEU A 16 -7.87 12.53 -5.51
CA LEU A 16 -6.51 12.06 -5.24
C LEU A 16 -5.51 12.59 -6.29
N ALA A 17 -5.92 12.66 -7.57
CA ALA A 17 -5.07 13.20 -8.62
C ALA A 17 -4.81 14.71 -8.45
N ALA A 18 -5.76 15.48 -7.91
CA ALA A 18 -5.57 16.88 -7.57
C ALA A 18 -4.63 17.08 -6.39
N GLU A 19 -4.76 16.27 -5.34
CA GLU A 19 -3.83 16.28 -4.21
C GLU A 19 -2.39 16.01 -4.67
N LEU A 20 -2.20 15.06 -5.58
CA LEU A 20 -0.90 14.78 -6.20
C LEU A 20 -0.36 15.93 -7.07
N LEU A 21 -1.24 16.73 -7.68
CA LEU A 21 -0.86 17.92 -8.44
C LEU A 21 -0.46 19.06 -7.49
N ASP A 22 -1.20 19.28 -6.41
CA ASP A 22 -0.92 20.31 -5.41
C ASP A 22 0.39 20.05 -4.67
N GLU A 23 0.68 18.79 -4.36
CA GLU A 23 1.95 18.37 -3.74
C GLU A 23 3.13 18.30 -4.72
N GLN A 24 2.95 18.74 -5.97
CA GLN A 24 3.96 18.71 -7.04
C GLN A 24 4.51 17.31 -7.38
N MET A 25 3.77 16.27 -7.00
CA MET A 25 4.10 14.88 -7.31
C MET A 25 3.67 14.48 -8.73
N ALA A 26 2.76 15.23 -9.32
CA ALA A 26 2.33 15.10 -10.71
C ALA A 26 2.39 16.44 -11.46
N ARG A 27 2.36 16.37 -12.80
CA ARG A 27 2.18 17.51 -13.70
C ARG A 27 0.80 17.45 -14.32
N GLY A 28 0.19 18.62 -14.41
CA GLY A 28 -1.16 18.74 -14.94
C GLY A 28 -1.85 19.99 -14.41
N SER A 29 -3.13 20.10 -14.71
CA SER A 29 -4.01 21.13 -14.17
C SER A 29 -5.38 20.52 -13.91
N TYR A 30 -6.07 21.05 -12.92
CA TYR A 30 -7.45 20.67 -12.64
C TYR A 30 -8.30 21.92 -12.45
N LEU A 31 -9.60 21.77 -12.69
CA LEU A 31 -10.61 22.80 -12.53
C LEU A 31 -11.58 22.34 -11.44
N PRO A 32 -11.46 22.89 -10.21
CA PRO A 32 -12.34 22.52 -9.11
C PRO A 32 -13.76 23.03 -9.37
N ASN A 33 -14.77 22.27 -8.93
CA ASN A 33 -16.15 22.72 -8.99
C ASN A 33 -16.43 23.67 -7.82
N TYR A 34 -16.66 24.95 -8.11
CA TYR A 34 -16.96 25.96 -7.08
C TYR A 34 -18.25 25.67 -6.27
N ARG A 35 -19.17 24.85 -6.79
CA ARG A 35 -20.40 24.45 -6.08
C ARG A 35 -20.22 23.19 -5.21
N SER A 36 -19.18 22.42 -5.46
CA SER A 36 -18.86 21.20 -4.70
C SER A 36 -17.34 21.03 -4.73
N PRO A 37 -16.61 21.58 -3.74
CA PRO A 37 -15.15 21.59 -3.74
C PRO A 37 -14.52 20.20 -3.68
N LEU A 38 -15.30 19.16 -3.39
CA LEU A 38 -14.91 17.75 -3.44
C LEU A 38 -15.00 17.15 -4.86
N GLU A 39 -15.67 17.84 -5.79
CA GLU A 39 -15.80 17.41 -7.18
C GLU A 39 -14.88 18.21 -8.10
N ILE A 40 -14.26 17.50 -9.05
CA ILE A 40 -13.39 18.08 -10.06
C ILE A 40 -14.06 17.95 -11.42
N ASN A 41 -14.40 19.08 -12.03
CA ASN A 41 -15.14 19.11 -13.30
C ASN A 41 -14.25 18.78 -14.50
N ASN A 42 -12.96 19.12 -14.44
CA ASN A 42 -12.01 18.86 -15.51
C ASN A 42 -10.63 18.62 -14.93
N LEU A 43 -9.98 17.54 -15.38
CA LEU A 43 -8.63 17.18 -14.99
C LEU A 43 -7.79 16.91 -16.23
N ARG A 44 -6.69 17.65 -16.37
CA ARG A 44 -5.70 17.45 -17.42
C ARG A 44 -4.43 16.87 -16.79
N TRP A 45 -4.29 15.55 -16.91
CA TRP A 45 -3.09 14.84 -16.48
C TRP A 45 -2.00 14.94 -17.54
N GLN A 46 -0.80 15.38 -17.17
CA GLN A 46 0.37 15.41 -18.06
C GLN A 46 1.43 14.36 -17.71
N GLY A 47 1.32 13.72 -16.55
CA GLY A 47 2.22 12.66 -16.11
C GLY A 47 2.83 12.93 -14.74
N ILE A 48 3.58 11.95 -14.25
CA ILE A 48 4.23 12.01 -12.94
C ILE A 48 5.55 12.81 -12.99
N THR A 49 5.89 13.51 -11.90
CA THR A 49 7.21 14.15 -11.77
C THR A 49 8.27 13.18 -11.27
N THR A 50 9.54 13.56 -11.33
CA THR A 50 10.64 12.79 -10.73
C THR A 50 10.44 12.60 -9.21
N LYS A 51 9.88 13.60 -8.52
CA LYS A 51 9.52 13.50 -7.09
C LYS A 51 8.41 12.48 -6.86
N GLY A 52 7.34 12.51 -7.67
CA GLY A 52 6.26 11.52 -7.57
C GLY A 52 6.74 10.09 -7.83
N ARG A 53 7.70 9.89 -8.76
CA ARG A 53 8.31 8.57 -8.98
C ARG A 53 9.04 8.05 -7.74
N LEU A 54 9.88 8.89 -7.13
CA LEU A 54 10.60 8.53 -5.91
C LEU A 54 9.63 8.21 -4.75
N PHE A 55 8.55 8.98 -4.61
CA PHE A 55 7.54 8.71 -3.60
C PHE A 55 6.81 7.37 -3.83
N ALA A 56 6.50 7.04 -5.09
CA ALA A 56 5.90 5.77 -5.44
C ALA A 56 6.83 4.58 -5.12
N ASP A 57 8.12 4.70 -5.47
CA ASP A 57 9.12 3.68 -5.16
C ASP A 57 9.29 3.50 -3.64
N GLU A 58 9.33 4.59 -2.86
CA GLU A 58 9.44 4.51 -1.40
C GLU A 58 8.21 3.84 -0.76
N LEU A 59 7.01 4.16 -1.24
CA LEU A 59 5.78 3.49 -0.80
C LEU A 59 5.82 1.99 -1.14
N GLN A 60 6.35 1.63 -2.31
CA GLN A 60 6.43 0.22 -2.73
C GLN A 60 7.39 -0.57 -1.83
N ASP A 61 8.53 0.03 -1.50
CA ASP A 61 9.49 -0.55 -0.58
C ASP A 61 8.93 -0.70 0.83
N LYS A 62 8.15 0.27 1.34
CA LYS A 62 7.47 0.15 2.64
C LYS A 62 6.44 -0.98 2.65
N ILE A 63 5.61 -1.08 1.63
CA ILE A 63 4.61 -2.17 1.51
C ILE A 63 5.30 -3.52 1.45
N ARG A 64 6.37 -3.64 0.66
CA ARG A 64 7.15 -4.88 0.53
C ARG A 64 7.79 -5.28 1.85
N ARG A 65 8.41 -4.35 2.58
CA ARG A 65 8.99 -4.59 3.91
C ARG A 65 7.93 -5.01 4.93
N SER A 66 6.78 -4.33 4.94
CA SER A 66 5.67 -4.68 5.84
C SER A 66 5.15 -6.10 5.56
N THR A 67 4.98 -6.45 4.29
CA THR A 67 4.56 -7.80 3.87
C THR A 67 5.59 -8.85 4.28
N TRP A 68 6.89 -8.57 4.14
CA TRP A 68 7.96 -9.47 4.58
C TRP A 68 7.96 -9.66 6.10
N TRP A 69 7.83 -8.58 6.87
CA TRP A 69 7.72 -8.65 8.33
C TRP A 69 6.50 -9.47 8.78
N TYR A 70 5.35 -9.24 8.15
CA TYR A 70 4.14 -10.01 8.44
C TYR A 70 4.31 -11.50 8.13
N ARG A 71 4.92 -11.84 6.99
CA ARG A 71 5.22 -13.24 6.63
C ARG A 71 6.23 -13.88 7.56
N ALA A 72 7.25 -13.15 8.00
CA ALA A 72 8.23 -13.64 8.98
C ALA A 72 7.59 -13.91 10.34
N LEU A 73 6.68 -13.04 10.78
CA LEU A 73 5.98 -13.19 12.05
C LEU A 73 5.02 -14.38 12.04
N LEU A 74 4.31 -14.60 10.92
CA LEU A 74 3.50 -15.81 10.71
C LEU A 74 4.35 -17.09 10.70
N ALA A 75 5.52 -17.06 10.05
CA ALA A 75 6.42 -18.21 10.02
C ALA A 75 6.96 -18.55 11.42
N LEU A 76 7.34 -17.55 12.21
CA LEU A 76 7.77 -17.73 13.60
C LEU A 76 6.65 -18.25 14.49
N GLY A 77 5.44 -17.71 14.36
CA GLY A 77 4.27 -18.20 15.11
C GLY A 77 3.91 -19.65 14.77
N SER A 78 3.95 -20.01 13.49
CA SER A 78 3.70 -21.39 13.03
C SER A 78 4.79 -22.35 13.50
N PHE A 79 6.05 -21.93 13.52
CA PHE A 79 7.16 -22.75 14.03
C PHE A 79 7.06 -22.93 15.56
N GLY A 80 6.65 -21.89 16.29
CA GLY A 80 6.40 -21.96 17.73
C GLY A 80 5.28 -22.92 18.11
N TRP A 81 4.18 -22.94 17.36
CA TRP A 81 3.11 -23.93 17.54
C TRP A 81 3.53 -25.35 17.20
N TRP A 82 4.32 -25.54 16.14
CA TRP A 82 4.82 -26.85 15.76
C TRP A 82 5.79 -27.43 16.81
N LEU A 83 6.71 -26.61 17.33
CA LEU A 83 7.59 -26.98 18.44
C LEU A 83 6.81 -27.30 19.72
N ALA A 84 5.82 -26.49 20.07
CA ALA A 84 4.98 -26.73 21.24
C ALA A 84 4.23 -28.08 21.13
N GLY A 85 3.68 -28.41 19.96
CA GLY A 85 3.04 -29.71 19.71
C GLY A 85 4.01 -30.88 19.92
N TYR A 86 5.21 -30.79 19.35
CA TYR A 86 6.24 -31.83 19.45
C TYR A 86 6.69 -32.10 20.91
N PHE A 87 6.88 -31.05 21.71
CA PHE A 87 7.23 -31.22 23.12
C PHE A 87 6.08 -31.79 23.94
N THR A 88 4.83 -31.45 23.60
CA THR A 88 3.66 -31.94 24.34
C THR A 88 3.42 -33.42 24.07
N GLU A 89 3.56 -33.86 22.82
CA GLU A 89 3.50 -35.28 22.45
C GLU A 89 4.66 -36.08 23.06
N ALA A 90 5.90 -35.58 22.98
CA ALA A 90 7.06 -36.24 23.57
C ALA A 90 7.00 -36.34 25.11
N ALA A 91 6.39 -35.36 25.78
CA ALA A 91 6.19 -35.40 27.23
C ALA A 91 5.09 -36.39 27.64
N LEU A 92 4.01 -36.49 26.86
CA LEU A 92 2.93 -37.44 27.08
C LEU A 92 3.38 -38.89 26.86
N ASP A 93 4.14 -39.14 25.80
CA ASP A 93 4.64 -40.49 25.47
C ASP A 93 5.58 -41.02 26.57
N ARG A 94 6.35 -40.14 27.23
CA ARG A 94 7.26 -40.49 28.32
C ARG A 94 6.56 -40.71 29.68
N LEU A 95 5.32 -40.25 29.82
CA LEU A 95 4.54 -40.34 31.06
C LEU A 95 3.57 -41.53 31.07
N PHE A 96 3.17 -42.01 29.88
CA PHE A 96 2.20 -43.09 29.69
C PHE A 96 2.74 -44.33 28.94
N GLY A 97 3.99 -44.31 28.49
CA GLY A 97 4.70 -45.46 27.89
C GLY A 97 5.68 -46.17 28.82
#